data_AF-A0A165K643-F1
#
_entry.id   AF-A0A165K643-F1
#
_cell.length_a   1.000
_cell.length_b   1.000
_cell.length_c   1.000
_cell.angle_alpha   90.00
_cell.angle_beta   90.00
_cell.angle_gamma   90.00
#
_symmetry.space_group_name_H-M   'P 1'
#
loop_
_entity.id
_entity.type
_entity.pdbx_description
1 polymer ?
#
loop_
_entity_poly.entity_id
_entity_poly.type
_entity_poly.pdbx_seq_one_letter_code
_entity_poly.pdbx_strand_id
1 'polypeptide(L)'
;LLLWITSSMSPQEIHNWMMDSHSEFQKKMIEYLESVHQGEFLDKDILDVQSDVKYAESDPKYKDPTQTLPMAPPGPCEHSLDPECQICQSSKAWWSQFREIVNDLLLKSNVH
;
A
#
# COMPACT_ATOMS: atom_id res chain seq x y z
N LEU A 1 19.94 31.10 1.77
CA LEU A 1 20.10 30.31 3.02
C LEU A 1 19.04 29.20 2.96
N LEU A 2 19.47 27.94 2.95
CA LEU A 2 18.59 26.78 2.81
C LEU A 2 17.88 26.54 4.16
N LEU A 3 16.59 26.91 4.25
CA LEU A 3 15.75 26.83 5.47
C LEU A 3 15.80 25.47 6.19
N TRP A 4 16.01 24.41 5.43
CA TRP A 4 16.18 23.02 5.88
C TRP A 4 17.39 22.82 6.81
N ILE A 5 18.45 23.64 6.67
CA ILE A 5 19.69 23.51 7.47
C ILE A 5 19.61 24.33 8.77
N THR A 6 18.88 25.45 8.76
CA THR A 6 18.73 26.30 9.95
C THR A 6 17.81 25.71 11.02
N SER A 7 16.93 24.78 10.63
CA SER A 7 16.05 24.05 11.54
C SER A 7 16.40 22.56 11.65
N SER A 8 17.50 22.12 11.02
CA SER A 8 17.96 20.73 11.15
C SER A 8 18.78 20.56 12.41
N MET A 9 18.51 19.48 13.13
CA MET A 9 19.37 18.98 14.19
C MET A 9 20.80 18.77 13.69
N SER A 10 21.77 18.93 14.57
CA SER A 10 23.14 18.56 14.28
C SER A 10 23.27 17.05 14.09
N PRO A 11 24.27 16.58 13.31
CA PRO A 11 24.52 15.14 13.14
C PRO A 11 24.68 14.38 14.46
N GLN A 12 25.23 15.03 15.49
CA GLN A 12 25.43 14.44 16.81
C GLN A 12 24.11 14.21 17.55
N GLU A 13 23.16 15.16 17.45
CA GLU A 13 21.83 15.04 18.05
C GLU A 13 21.03 13.91 17.39
N ILE A 14 21.08 13.83 16.06
CA ILE A 14 20.44 12.73 15.30
C ILE A 14 21.02 11.38 15.72
N HIS A 15 22.35 11.27 15.84
CA HIS A 15 23.00 10.05 16.31
C HIS A 15 22.54 9.66 17.72
N ASN A 16 22.50 10.62 18.64
CA ASN A 16 22.08 10.35 20.03
C ASN A 16 20.62 9.89 20.10
N TRP A 17 19.73 10.50 19.31
CA TRP A 17 18.32 10.08 19.26
C TRP A 17 18.16 8.71 18.61
N MET A 18 18.95 8.40 17.58
CA MET A 18 18.92 7.10 16.92
C MET A 18 19.45 5.97 17.82
N MET A 19 20.36 6.26 18.75
CA MET A 19 20.91 5.28 19.70
C MET A 19 20.05 5.09 20.95
N ASP A 20 19.14 6.02 21.23
CA ASP A 20 18.18 5.89 22.33
C ASP A 20 16.97 5.07 21.89
N SER A 21 16.86 3.84 22.42
CA SER A 21 15.77 2.90 22.15
C SER A 21 14.39 3.39 22.59
N HIS A 22 14.32 4.43 23.41
CA HIS A 22 13.06 5.04 23.87
C HIS A 22 12.69 6.30 23.11
N SER A 23 13.55 6.80 22.21
CA SER A 23 13.27 8.04 21.49
C SER A 23 12.14 7.85 20.49
N GLU A 24 11.20 8.80 20.46
CA GLU A 24 10.13 8.80 19.45
C GLU A 24 10.68 8.98 18.04
N PHE A 25 11.82 9.65 17.89
CA PHE A 25 12.50 9.80 16.60
C PHE A 25 12.95 8.45 16.04
N GLN A 26 13.60 7.61 16.85
CA GLN A 26 14.05 6.29 16.41
C GLN A 26 12.86 5.42 16.02
N LYS A 27 11.80 5.37 16.85
CA LYS A 27 10.59 4.59 16.53
C LYS A 27 9.94 5.04 15.22
N LYS A 28 9.77 6.35 15.02
CA LYS A 28 9.19 6.91 13.80
C LYS A 28 10.06 6.66 12.57
N MET A 29 11.38 6.67 12.73
CA MET A 29 12.31 6.31 11.67
C MET A 29 12.24 4.82 11.32
N ILE A 30 12.17 3.94 12.32
CA ILE A 30 11.97 2.50 12.12
C ILE A 30 10.63 2.24 11.43
N GLU A 31 9.53 2.81 11.94
CA GLU A 31 8.20 2.71 11.34
C GLU A 31 8.20 3.20 9.88
N TYR A 32 8.87 4.32 9.60
CA TYR A 32 9.04 4.80 8.23
C TYR A 32 9.83 3.81 7.38
N LEU A 33 10.99 3.35 7.86
CA LEU A 33 11.85 2.40 7.14
C LEU A 33 11.14 1.08 6.89
N GLU A 34 10.36 0.59 7.85
CA GLU A 34 9.50 -0.58 7.68
C GLU A 34 8.41 -0.29 6.64
N SER A 35 7.73 0.86 6.71
CA SER A 35 6.69 1.24 5.74
C SER A 35 7.19 1.40 4.29
N VAL A 36 8.46 1.79 4.09
CA VAL A 36 9.04 1.95 2.74
C VAL A 36 9.78 0.71 2.24
N HIS A 37 10.21 -0.19 3.13
CA HIS A 37 10.88 -1.44 2.76
C HIS A 37 9.92 -2.62 2.58
N GLN A 38 8.62 -2.39 2.71
CA GLN A 38 7.62 -3.38 2.41
C GLN A 38 7.33 -3.42 0.91
N GLY A 39 7.91 -4.40 0.22
CA GLY A 39 7.28 -4.98 -0.97
C GLY A 39 6.03 -5.80 -0.62
N GLU A 40 5.35 -5.46 0.48
CA GLU A 40 4.22 -6.19 1.04
C GLU A 40 2.92 -5.83 0.32
N PHE A 41 1.94 -6.67 0.58
CA PHE A 41 0.58 -6.53 0.07
C PHE A 41 -0.15 -5.41 0.81
N LEU A 42 -1.20 -4.86 0.18
CA LEU A 42 -1.86 -3.65 0.64
C LEU A 42 -2.65 -3.83 1.94
N ASP A 43 -3.18 -5.03 2.20
CA ASP A 43 -4.14 -5.28 3.26
C ASP A 43 -4.12 -6.71 3.83
N LYS A 44 -3.17 -7.55 3.40
CA LYS A 44 -3.14 -8.99 3.72
C LYS A 44 -1.71 -9.50 3.89
N ASP A 45 -1.56 -10.60 4.63
CA ASP A 45 -0.27 -11.29 4.73
C ASP A 45 -0.03 -12.20 3.52
N ILE A 46 1.22 -12.61 3.31
CA ILE A 46 1.61 -13.44 2.15
C ILE A 46 0.83 -14.75 2.04
N LEU A 47 0.50 -15.40 3.16
CA LEU A 47 -0.21 -16.68 3.16
C LEU A 47 -1.65 -16.51 2.67
N ASP A 48 -2.31 -15.43 3.09
CA ASP A 48 -3.68 -15.12 2.67
C ASP A 48 -3.70 -14.75 1.18
N VAL A 49 -2.77 -13.91 0.73
CA VAL A 49 -2.67 -13.56 -0.70
C VAL A 49 -2.37 -14.78 -1.56
N GLN A 50 -1.48 -15.69 -1.14
CA GLN A 50 -1.24 -16.94 -1.86
C GLN A 50 -2.50 -17.82 -1.96
N SER A 51 -3.30 -17.88 -0.90
CA SER A 51 -4.56 -18.62 -0.90
C SER A 51 -5.58 -17.99 -1.86
N ASP A 52 -5.73 -16.67 -1.79
CA ASP A 52 -6.66 -15.92 -2.64
C ASP A 52 -6.30 -16.01 -4.12
N VAL A 53 -5.01 -15.89 -4.47
CA VAL A 53 -4.52 -16.04 -5.84
C VAL A 53 -4.76 -17.46 -6.35
N LYS A 54 -4.44 -18.49 -5.56
CA LYS A 54 -4.73 -19.89 -5.94
C LYS A 54 -6.22 -20.13 -6.16
N TYR A 55 -7.08 -19.53 -5.33
CA TYR A 55 -8.51 -19.61 -5.50
C TYR A 55 -8.95 -18.90 -6.79
N ALA A 56 -8.44 -17.70 -7.06
CA ALA A 56 -8.73 -16.96 -8.29
C ALA A 56 -8.26 -17.73 -9.54
N GLU A 57 -7.06 -18.29 -9.55
CA GLU A 57 -6.50 -19.09 -10.64
C GLU A 57 -7.31 -20.37 -10.94
N SER A 58 -8.13 -20.83 -9.99
CA SER A 58 -9.03 -21.97 -10.22
C SER A 58 -10.25 -21.63 -11.09
N ASP A 59 -10.59 -20.34 -11.24
CA ASP A 59 -11.67 -19.87 -12.11
C ASP A 59 -11.17 -19.81 -13.57
N PRO A 60 -11.82 -20.49 -14.54
CA PRO A 60 -11.47 -20.40 -15.96
C PRO A 60 -11.50 -18.98 -16.57
N LYS A 61 -12.15 -18.02 -15.92
CA LYS A 61 -12.23 -16.62 -16.34
C LYS A 61 -11.09 -15.76 -15.80
N TYR A 62 -10.28 -16.29 -14.89
CA TYR A 62 -9.14 -15.59 -14.34
C TYR A 62 -8.17 -15.16 -15.44
N LYS A 63 -7.59 -13.98 -15.27
CA LYS A 63 -6.56 -13.43 -16.15
C LYS A 63 -5.42 -12.93 -15.30
N ASP A 64 -4.21 -13.32 -15.68
CA ASP A 64 -3.02 -12.90 -14.97
C ASP A 64 -2.88 -11.36 -15.00
N PRO A 65 -2.78 -10.70 -13.83
CA PRO A 65 -2.67 -9.25 -13.77
C PRO A 65 -1.35 -8.73 -14.34
N THR A 66 -0.30 -9.57 -14.46
CA THR A 66 0.95 -9.20 -15.15
C THR A 66 0.79 -9.05 -16.66
N GLN A 67 -0.31 -9.57 -17.23
CA GLN A 67 -0.58 -9.59 -18.67
C GLN A 67 -1.80 -8.74 -19.06
N THR A 68 -2.41 -8.04 -18.11
CA THR A 68 -3.61 -7.25 -18.34
C THR A 68 -3.46 -5.83 -17.82
N LEU A 69 -4.23 -4.91 -18.40
CA LEU A 69 -4.29 -3.55 -17.90
C LEU A 69 -5.32 -3.47 -16.75
N PRO A 70 -5.03 -2.69 -15.69
CA PRO A 70 -5.99 -2.49 -14.61
C PRO A 70 -7.23 -1.78 -15.11
N MET A 71 -8.38 -2.09 -14.50
CA MET A 71 -9.62 -1.39 -14.76
C MET A 71 -9.53 0.06 -14.26
N ALA A 72 -9.96 1.01 -15.09
CA ALA A 72 -10.03 2.41 -14.69
C ALA A 72 -11.04 2.60 -13.55
N PRO A 73 -10.77 3.50 -12.58
CA PRO A 73 -11.72 3.82 -11.53
C PRO A 73 -12.97 4.49 -12.10
N PRO A 74 -14.13 4.38 -11.43
CA PRO A 74 -15.30 5.18 -11.75
C PRO A 74 -15.01 6.68 -11.63
N GLY A 75 -15.78 7.49 -12.36
CA GLY A 75 -15.69 8.95 -12.28
C GLY A 75 -16.03 9.48 -10.88
N PRO A 76 -15.54 10.69 -10.52
CA PRO A 76 -15.83 11.29 -9.22
C PRO A 76 -17.30 11.72 -9.11
N CYS A 77 -17.79 11.81 -7.87
CA CYS A 77 -19.07 12.42 -7.52
C CYS A 77 -18.88 13.81 -6.90
N GLU A 78 -19.86 14.70 -7.05
CA GLU A 78 -19.82 16.07 -6.48
C GLU A 78 -20.27 16.13 -5.01
N HIS A 79 -20.63 15.00 -4.42
CA HIS A 79 -21.08 14.89 -3.04
C HIS A 79 -20.08 14.09 -2.19
N SER A 80 -20.22 14.22 -0.87
CA SER A 80 -19.53 13.34 0.08
C SER A 80 -20.05 11.90 -0.04
N LEU A 81 -19.38 10.95 0.63
CA LEU A 81 -19.69 9.53 0.55
C LEU A 81 -21.18 9.26 0.87
N ASP A 82 -21.93 8.86 -0.16
CA ASP A 82 -23.37 8.59 -0.07
C ASP A 82 -23.63 7.09 -0.32
N PRO A 83 -24.20 6.36 0.66
CA PRO A 83 -24.56 4.95 0.51
C PRO A 83 -25.55 4.67 -0.62
N GLU A 84 -26.43 5.62 -0.97
CA GLU A 84 -27.45 5.44 -2.01
C GLU A 84 -26.92 5.82 -3.40
N CYS A 85 -25.74 6.41 -3.49
CA CYS A 85 -25.11 6.76 -4.75
C CYS A 85 -24.44 5.55 -5.42
N GLN A 86 -24.92 5.20 -6.60
CA GLN A 86 -24.37 4.14 -7.45
C GLN A 86 -22.87 4.32 -7.77
N ILE A 87 -22.41 5.57 -7.96
CA ILE A 87 -21.00 5.88 -8.23
C ILE A 87 -20.16 5.60 -6.98
N CYS A 88 -20.59 6.02 -5.79
CA CYS A 88 -19.90 5.73 -4.54
C CYS A 88 -19.80 4.22 -4.28
N GLN A 89 -20.89 3.48 -4.52
CA GLN A 89 -20.89 2.01 -4.41
C GLN A 89 -19.91 1.37 -5.40
N SER A 90 -19.94 1.81 -6.66
CA SER A 90 -19.03 1.34 -7.71
C SER A 90 -17.57 1.62 -7.38
N SER A 91 -17.26 2.82 -6.85
CA SER A 91 -15.92 3.19 -6.42
C SER A 91 -15.45 2.34 -5.25
N LYS A 92 -16.33 2.03 -4.28
CA LYS A 92 -16.00 1.14 -3.17
C LYS A 92 -15.69 -0.27 -3.66
N ALA A 93 -16.50 -0.81 -4.59
CA ALA A 93 -16.25 -2.11 -5.20
C ALA A 93 -14.95 -2.12 -6.00
N TRP A 94 -14.69 -1.06 -6.79
CA TRP A 94 -13.45 -0.89 -7.53
C TRP A 94 -12.23 -0.89 -6.62
N TRP A 95 -12.26 -0.16 -5.50
CA TRP A 95 -11.17 -0.16 -4.53
C TRP A 95 -10.89 -1.54 -3.92
N SER A 96 -11.94 -2.36 -3.73
CA SER A 96 -11.78 -3.74 -3.28
C SER A 96 -11.05 -4.58 -4.33
N GLN A 97 -11.53 -4.54 -5.57
CA GLN A 97 -10.92 -5.27 -6.69
C GLN A 97 -9.49 -4.80 -6.97
N PHE A 98 -9.23 -3.50 -6.89
CA PHE A 98 -7.91 -2.93 -7.05
C PHE A 98 -6.92 -3.53 -6.05
N ARG A 99 -7.30 -3.65 -4.77
CA ARG A 99 -6.42 -4.25 -3.76
C ARG A 99 -6.11 -5.71 -4.07
N GLU A 100 -7.13 -6.49 -4.42
CA GLU A 100 -6.96 -7.90 -4.80
C GLU A 100 -6.01 -8.06 -6.00
N ILE A 101 -6.22 -7.27 -7.07
CA ILE A 101 -5.41 -7.30 -8.29
C ILE A 101 -3.97 -6.88 -8.01
N VAL A 102 -3.76 -5.82 -7.22
CA VAL A 102 -2.41 -5.36 -6.89
C VAL A 102 -1.69 -6.37 -6.02
N ASN A 103 -2.37 -7.00 -5.06
CA ASN A 103 -1.76 -8.03 -4.23
C ASN A 103 -1.32 -9.24 -5.05
N ASP A 104 -2.17 -9.70 -5.98
CA ASP A 104 -1.81 -10.76 -6.94
C ASP A 104 -0.60 -10.36 -7.80
N LEU A 105 -0.62 -9.14 -8.36
CA LEU A 105 0.48 -8.60 -9.14
C LEU A 105 1.80 -8.56 -8.36
N LEU A 106 1.78 -8.09 -7.11
CA LEU A 106 2.94 -8.04 -6.24
C LEU A 106 3.45 -9.44 -5.92
N LEU A 107 2.55 -10.40 -5.67
CA LEU A 107 2.93 -11.79 -5.39
C LEU A 107 3.72 -12.36 -6.57
N LYS A 108 3.19 -12.21 -7.78
CA LYS A 108 3.82 -12.74 -9.01
C LYS A 108 5.10 -12.01 -9.40
N SER A 109 5.22 -10.71 -9.06
CA SER A 109 6.36 -9.88 -9.47
C SER A 109 7.52 -9.93 -8.48
N ASN A 110 7.23 -10.03 -7.18
CA ASN A 110 8.22 -9.85 -6.12
C ASN A 110 8.58 -11.15 -5.40
N VAL A 111 7.81 -12.23 -5.56
CA VAL A 111 8.08 -13.53 -4.94
C VAL A 111 8.56 -14.50 -6.02
N HIS A 112 9.86 -14.82 -5.98
CA HIS A 112 10.56 -15.69 -6.95
C HIS A 112 10.61 -17.16 -6.52
#